data_AF-A0A9W5EUU2-F1
#
_entry.id   AF-A0A9W5EUU2-F1
#
_cell.length_a   1.000
_cell.length_b   1.000
_cell.length_c   1.000
_cell.angle_alpha   90.00
_cell.angle_beta   90.00
_cell.angle_gamma   90.00
#
_symmetry.space_group_name_H-M   'P 1'
#
loop_
_entity.id
_entity.type
_entity.pdbx_description
1 polymer ?
#
loop_
_entity_poly.entity_id
_entity_poly.type
_entity_poly.pdbx_seq_one_letter_code
_entity_poly.pdbx_strand_id
1 'polypeptide(L)'
;MLNSHTTKPITTKERWGGDANTQENVNAFLSTGLEASGINKDDLEAGLKDEKVKAMLERWGMDANSGYAYGVAKIQGVPAFVVDGKYLIYTKAIKGIDAMAELIKYLHTLK
;
A
#
# COMPACT_ATOMS: atom_id res chain seq x y z
N MET A 1 -33.06 25.29 2.41
CA MET A 1 -31.66 25.31 2.89
C MET A 1 -31.09 23.91 2.67
N LEU A 2 -30.34 23.69 1.58
CA LEU A 2 -29.61 22.43 1.40
C LEU A 2 -28.32 22.53 2.21
N ASN A 3 -28.19 21.72 3.25
CA ASN A 3 -26.93 21.56 3.98
C ASN A 3 -25.93 20.89 3.05
N SER A 4 -24.95 21.66 2.59
CA SER A 4 -23.77 21.20 1.89
C SER A 4 -22.95 20.26 2.78
N HIS A 5 -23.29 18.98 2.78
CA HIS A 5 -22.38 17.94 3.25
C HIS A 5 -21.32 17.75 2.17
N THR A 6 -20.33 18.63 2.16
CA THR A 6 -19.08 18.36 1.47
C THR A 6 -18.39 17.24 2.24
N THR A 7 -18.62 16.00 1.80
CA THR A 7 -17.78 14.88 2.21
C THR A 7 -16.37 15.18 1.72
N LYS A 8 -15.51 15.70 2.61
CA LYS A 8 -14.09 15.87 2.35
C LYS A 8 -13.54 14.53 1.85
N PRO A 9 -12.84 14.48 0.70
CA PRO A 9 -12.29 13.23 0.19
C PRO A 9 -11.34 12.61 1.24
N ILE A 10 -11.43 11.29 1.37
CA ILE A 10 -10.81 10.44 2.42
C ILE A 10 -9.28 10.55 2.46
N THR A 11 -8.62 11.20 1.50
CA THR A 11 -7.17 11.05 1.23
C THR A 11 -6.37 12.34 1.06
N THR A 12 -6.85 13.52 1.47
CA THR A 12 -6.02 14.74 1.36
C THR A 12 -4.91 14.76 2.42
N LYS A 13 -3.71 15.23 2.04
CA LYS A 13 -2.54 15.41 2.93
C LYS A 13 -2.88 16.21 4.21
N GLU A 14 -3.89 17.06 4.12
CA GLU A 14 -4.38 17.91 5.20
C GLU A 14 -5.21 17.13 6.25
N ARG A 15 -5.68 15.91 5.95
CA ARG A 15 -6.59 15.15 6.81
C ARG A 15 -5.98 14.80 8.16
N TRP A 16 -4.68 14.51 8.19
CA TRP A 16 -3.98 14.03 9.38
C TRP A 16 -2.89 14.98 9.86
N GLY A 17 -2.94 16.25 9.43
CA GLY A 17 -1.87 17.21 9.67
C GLY A 17 -0.70 17.00 8.70
N GLY A 18 -0.26 18.07 8.04
CA GLY A 18 0.69 17.98 6.93
C GLY A 18 2.12 17.55 7.30
N ASP A 19 2.40 17.26 8.58
CA ASP A 19 3.71 16.90 9.13
C ASP A 19 3.65 15.57 9.91
N ALA A 20 4.23 14.53 9.32
CA ALA A 20 4.28 13.19 9.90
C ALA A 20 5.26 13.04 11.09
N ASN A 21 5.99 14.10 11.46
CA ASN A 21 6.86 14.10 12.64
C ASN A 21 6.10 14.37 13.95
N THR A 22 4.84 14.81 13.87
CA THR A 22 4.02 15.04 15.07
C THR A 22 3.30 13.75 15.44
N GLN A 23 3.49 13.26 16.67
CA GLN A 23 2.87 12.01 17.13
C GLN A 23 1.34 12.05 17.08
N GLU A 24 0.73 13.22 17.30
CA GLU A 24 -0.71 13.43 17.14
C GLU A 24 -1.18 13.12 15.71
N ASN A 25 -0.44 13.60 14.71
CA ASN A 25 -0.71 13.35 13.29
C ASN A 25 -0.56 11.87 12.93
N VAL A 26 0.47 11.21 13.46
CA VAL A 26 0.66 9.75 13.33
C VAL A 26 -0.50 8.98 13.95
N ASN A 27 -0.94 9.36 15.15
CA ASN A 27 -2.07 8.73 15.83
C ASN A 27 -3.37 8.93 15.04
N ALA A 28 -3.62 10.12 14.49
CA ALA A 28 -4.79 10.42 13.67
C ALA A 28 -4.82 9.58 12.37
N PHE A 29 -3.66 9.38 11.73
CA PHE A 29 -3.52 8.49 10.59
C PHE A 29 -3.84 7.04 10.98
N LEU A 30 -3.25 6.53 12.07
CA LEU A 30 -3.47 5.16 12.55
C LEU A 30 -4.93 4.91 12.93
N SER A 31 -5.58 5.86 13.64
CA SER A 31 -7.00 5.72 14.05
C SER A 31 -7.91 5.44 12.86
N THR A 32 -7.65 6.09 11.72
CA THR A 32 -8.45 5.89 10.49
C THR A 32 -8.42 4.44 10.02
N GLY A 33 -7.26 3.77 10.09
CA GLY A 33 -7.12 2.37 9.70
C GLY A 33 -7.61 1.40 10.78
N LEU A 34 -7.33 1.70 12.05
CA LEU A 34 -7.74 0.87 13.19
C LEU A 34 -9.27 0.82 13.32
N GLU A 35 -9.95 1.96 13.23
CA GLU A 35 -11.42 2.03 13.26
C GLU A 35 -12.06 1.25 12.10
N ALA A 36 -11.51 1.38 10.89
CA ALA A 36 -12.04 0.71 9.70
C ALA A 36 -11.81 -0.82 9.72
N SER A 37 -10.72 -1.26 10.35
CA SER A 37 -10.38 -2.70 10.45
C SER A 37 -10.97 -3.38 11.69
N GLY A 38 -11.42 -2.61 12.68
CA GLY A 38 -11.89 -3.13 13.97
C GLY A 38 -10.76 -3.65 14.87
N ILE A 39 -9.50 -3.34 14.55
CA ILE A 39 -8.32 -3.74 15.34
C ILE A 39 -8.01 -2.64 16.35
N ASN A 40 -7.67 -3.00 17.58
CA ASN A 40 -7.25 -2.03 18.59
C ASN A 40 -5.73 -1.76 18.49
N LYS A 41 -5.26 -0.68 19.13
CA LYS A 41 -3.85 -0.29 19.07
C LYS A 41 -2.90 -1.31 19.71
N ASP A 42 -3.32 -1.93 20.82
CA ASP A 42 -2.49 -2.90 21.53
C ASP A 42 -2.25 -4.17 20.69
N ASP A 43 -3.27 -4.61 19.95
CA ASP A 43 -3.18 -5.73 19.01
C ASP A 43 -2.24 -5.41 17.85
N LEU A 44 -2.29 -4.19 17.32
CA LEU A 44 -1.33 -3.73 16.31
C LEU A 44 0.10 -3.77 16.88
N GLU A 45 0.33 -3.20 18.05
CA GLU A 45 1.65 -3.16 18.69
C GLU A 45 2.19 -4.55 19.06
N ALA A 46 1.31 -5.47 19.45
CA ALA A 46 1.66 -6.87 19.67
C ALA A 46 2.03 -7.55 18.34
N GLY A 47 1.24 -7.33 17.28
CA GLY A 47 1.50 -7.88 15.95
C GLY A 47 2.81 -7.39 15.33
N LEU A 48 3.19 -6.14 15.56
CA LEU A 48 4.48 -5.59 15.10
C LEU A 48 5.70 -6.27 15.73
N LYS A 49 5.53 -7.00 16.83
CA LYS A 49 6.61 -7.78 17.48
C LYS A 49 6.78 -9.16 16.86
N ASP A 50 5.82 -9.65 16.09
CA ASP A 50 5.90 -10.95 15.42
C ASP A 50 7.00 -10.96 14.35
N GLU A 51 7.88 -11.95 14.40
CA GLU A 51 9.00 -12.09 13.46
C GLU A 51 8.53 -12.26 12.01
N LYS A 52 7.37 -12.86 11.76
CA LYS A 52 6.79 -12.95 10.40
C LYS A 52 6.35 -11.58 9.90
N VAL A 53 5.80 -10.74 10.76
CA VAL A 53 5.41 -9.37 10.42
C VAL A 53 6.65 -8.53 10.12
N LYS A 54 7.68 -8.62 10.96
CA LYS A 54 8.97 -7.93 10.72
C LYS A 54 9.61 -8.36 9.40
N ALA A 55 9.69 -9.67 9.14
CA ALA A 55 10.26 -10.19 7.90
C ALA A 55 9.46 -9.74 6.65
N MET A 56 8.13 -9.63 6.78
CA MET A 56 7.28 -9.10 5.70
C MET A 56 7.55 -7.61 5.44
N LEU A 57 7.66 -6.80 6.49
CA LEU A 57 7.96 -5.37 6.39
C LEU A 57 9.35 -5.14 5.79
N GLU A 58 10.35 -5.91 6.20
CA GLU A 58 11.70 -5.88 5.62
C GLU A 58 11.69 -6.23 4.13
N ARG A 59 10.94 -7.27 3.75
CA ARG A 59 10.77 -7.65 2.34
C ARG A 59 10.14 -6.52 1.51
N TRP A 60 9.15 -5.83 2.05
CA TRP A 60 8.52 -4.70 1.35
C TRP A 60 9.45 -3.50 1.25
N GLY A 61 10.26 -3.27 2.29
CA GLY A 61 11.16 -2.13 2.43
C GLY A 61 10.58 -1.12 3.41
N MET A 62 11.25 -0.93 4.54
CA MET A 62 10.81 0.00 5.60
C MET A 62 11.36 1.41 5.42
N ASP A 63 12.34 1.59 4.54
CA ASP A 63 12.93 2.89 4.22
C ASP A 63 12.86 3.17 2.72
N ALA A 64 13.11 4.43 2.35
CA ALA A 64 12.99 4.92 0.99
C ALA A 64 14.07 4.38 0.03
N ASN A 65 14.88 3.39 0.41
CA ASN A 65 15.91 2.80 -0.43
C ASN A 65 16.03 1.28 -0.27
N SER A 66 15.17 0.63 0.51
CA SER A 66 15.20 -0.81 0.76
C SER A 66 13.97 -1.55 0.24
N GLY A 67 14.09 -2.88 0.18
CA GLY A 67 13.00 -3.80 -0.15
C GLY A 67 12.58 -3.84 -1.62
N TYR A 68 11.71 -4.81 -1.92
CA TYR A 68 11.25 -5.05 -3.29
C TYR A 68 10.29 -3.97 -3.79
N ALA A 69 9.46 -3.39 -2.92
CA ALA A 69 8.40 -2.48 -3.35
C ALA A 69 8.98 -1.18 -3.93
N TYR A 70 9.97 -0.59 -3.26
CA TYR A 70 10.59 0.66 -3.71
C TYR A 70 11.40 0.46 -5.01
N GLY A 71 12.18 -0.62 -5.10
CA GLY A 71 12.95 -0.96 -6.30
C GLY A 71 12.06 -1.16 -7.53
N VAL A 72 10.95 -1.88 -7.38
CA VAL A 72 9.97 -2.08 -8.46
C VAL A 72 9.26 -0.78 -8.81
N ALA A 73 8.85 0.03 -7.82
CA ALA A 73 8.17 1.30 -8.03
C ALA A 73 9.02 2.31 -8.81
N LYS A 74 10.35 2.27 -8.69
CA LYS A 74 11.26 3.15 -9.47
C LYS A 74 11.18 2.94 -10.98
N ILE A 75 10.77 1.76 -11.46
CA ILE A 75 10.78 1.44 -12.89
C ILE A 75 9.64 2.14 -13.63
N GLN A 76 8.44 2.15 -13.04
CA GLN A 76 7.24 2.67 -13.71
C GLN A 76 6.21 3.35 -12.78
N GLY A 77 6.55 3.57 -11.52
CA GLY A 77 5.62 4.02 -10.48
C GLY A 77 4.76 2.88 -9.95
N VAL A 78 3.68 3.27 -9.25
CA VAL A 78 2.68 2.36 -8.68
C VAL A 78 1.30 2.62 -9.31
N PRO A 79 0.43 1.60 -9.46
CA PRO A 79 0.64 0.20 -9.09
C PRO A 79 1.64 -0.53 -10.00
N ALA A 80 2.31 -1.54 -9.45
CA ALA A 80 3.25 -2.40 -10.17
C ALA A 80 2.95 -3.87 -9.89
N PHE A 81 2.54 -4.60 -10.94
CA PHE A 81 2.19 -6.01 -10.83
C PHE A 81 3.38 -6.86 -11.27
N VAL A 82 3.89 -7.69 -10.37
CA VAL A 82 5.03 -8.58 -10.63
C VAL A 82 4.56 -10.03 -10.55
N VAL A 83 4.79 -10.80 -11.61
CA VAL A 83 4.50 -12.24 -11.67
C VAL A 83 5.73 -13.02 -11.23
N ASP A 84 5.55 -13.92 -10.27
CA ASP A 84 6.58 -14.80 -9.67
C ASP A 84 7.86 -14.09 -9.19
N GLY A 85 7.74 -12.80 -8.83
CA GLY A 85 8.89 -11.98 -8.42
C GLY A 85 9.89 -11.66 -9.55
N LYS A 86 9.58 -11.99 -10.81
CA LYS A 86 10.51 -11.90 -11.95
C LYS A 86 10.01 -10.99 -13.06
N TYR A 87 8.70 -11.02 -13.37
CA TYR A 87 8.15 -10.32 -14.53
C TYR A 87 7.28 -9.13 -14.12
N LEU A 88 7.76 -7.91 -14.37
CA LEU A 88 6.98 -6.69 -14.16
C LEU A 88 6.05 -6.42 -15.35
N ILE A 89 4.75 -6.31 -15.08
CA ILE A 89 3.74 -5.94 -16.08
C ILE A 89 3.71 -4.41 -16.25
N TYR A 90 3.85 -3.95 -17.49
CA TYR A 90 3.65 -2.55 -17.84
C TYR A 90 2.16 -2.18 -17.76
N THR A 91 1.78 -1.45 -16.70
CA THR A 91 0.38 -1.13 -16.42
C THR A 91 -0.29 -0.32 -17.52
N LYS A 92 0.46 0.58 -18.18
CA LYS A 92 -0.03 1.38 -19.32
C LYS A 92 -0.45 0.54 -20.54
N ALA A 93 0.00 -0.71 -20.63
CA ALA A 93 -0.31 -1.59 -21.75
C ALA A 93 -1.53 -2.50 -21.48
N ILE A 94 -2.10 -2.46 -20.26
CA ILE A 94 -3.25 -3.30 -19.88
C ILE A 94 -4.52 -2.74 -20.54
N LYS A 95 -5.18 -3.56 -21.35
CA LYS A 95 -6.38 -3.18 -22.13
C LYS A 95 -7.71 -3.64 -21.52
N GLY A 96 -7.66 -4.34 -20.39
CA GLY A 96 -8.82 -4.89 -19.69
C GLY A 96 -8.43 -5.98 -18.69
N ILE A 97 -9.37 -6.39 -17.85
CA ILE A 97 -9.16 -7.39 -16.80
C ILE A 97 -8.80 -8.75 -17.39
N ASP A 98 -9.53 -9.21 -18.42
CA ASP A 98 -9.27 -10.50 -19.07
C ASP A 98 -7.88 -10.53 -19.72
N ALA A 99 -7.50 -9.44 -20.41
CA ALA A 99 -6.18 -9.32 -21.01
C ALA A 99 -5.06 -9.37 -19.97
N MET A 100 -5.27 -8.78 -18.79
CA MET A 100 -4.32 -8.86 -17.68
C MET A 100 -4.24 -10.28 -17.12
N ALA A 101 -5.38 -10.96 -16.95
CA ALA A 101 -5.43 -12.33 -16.44
C ALA A 101 -4.70 -13.32 -17.37
N GLU A 102 -4.93 -13.23 -18.68
CA GLU A 102 -4.24 -14.06 -19.67
C GLU A 102 -2.74 -13.75 -19.73
N LEU A 103 -2.35 -12.48 -19.61
CA LEU A 103 -0.94 -12.11 -19.52
C LEU A 103 -0.26 -12.72 -18.27
N ILE A 104 -0.93 -12.68 -17.11
CA ILE A 104 -0.40 -13.29 -15.88
C ILE A 104 -0.21 -14.80 -16.07
N LYS A 105 -1.22 -15.50 -16.60
CA LYS A 105 -1.13 -16.94 -16.89
C LYS A 105 0.05 -17.24 -17.81
N TYR A 106 0.18 -16.50 -18.90
CA TYR A 106 1.27 -16.66 -19.85
C TYR A 106 2.65 -16.46 -19.18
N LEU A 107 2.83 -15.36 -18.44
CA LEU A 107 4.09 -15.07 -17.75
C LEU A 107 4.46 -16.16 -16.73
N HIS A 108 3.47 -16.72 -16.03
CA HIS A 108 3.69 -17.83 -15.09
C HIS A 108 4.19 -19.12 -15.77
N THR A 109 3.87 -19.33 -17.05
CA THR A 109 4.41 -20.49 -17.80
C THR A 109 5.89 -20.31 -18.17
N LEU A 110 6.41 -19.09 -18.12
CA LEU A 110 7.80 -18.78 -18.41
C LEU A 110 8.63 -19.04 -17.15
N LYS A 111 9.41 -20.14 -17.15
CA LYS A 111 10.33 -20.48 -16.06
C LYS A 111 11.50 -19.50 -15.97
#